data_AF-A0A4R3UIJ6-F1
#
_entry.id   AF-A0A4R3UIJ6-F1
#
_cell.length_a   1.000
_cell.length_b   1.000
_cell.length_c   1.000
_cell.angle_alpha   90.00
_cell.angle_beta   90.00
_cell.angle_gamma   90.00
#
_symmetry.space_group_name_H-M   'P 1'
#
loop_
_entity.id
_entity.type
_entity.pdbx_description
1 polymer ?
#
loop_
_entity_poly.entity_id
_entity_poly.type
_entity_poly.pdbx_seq_one_letter_code
_entity_poly.pdbx_strand_id
1 'polypeptide(L)'
;MGTSGAALFNDDVANDVKRDFLDLLRRGMTPGEATEVLGTDWASSIADADDGPTYWLALAATQWAYGCLDDEVKRRAIEVIDNGDDLARWSGSAVARRRRVLDELKLQLLAPQPKARRPRRQKPVEPPPSHEAAAPDGRGKAVAFSLPDAAFTQVYVERLVGTSRGGGSIFVAECEYDEIDLHWLVEGGLQVTYPAGAKVTQRSESHFYCGEVTPIVYRTKGA
;
A
#
# COMPACT_ATOMS: atom_id res chain seq x y z
N MET A 1 -5.13 -26.61 -15.59
CA MET A 1 -4.73 -25.73 -16.72
C MET A 1 -4.52 -24.34 -16.15
N GLY A 2 -3.27 -24.03 -15.83
CA GLY A 2 -2.91 -22.91 -14.97
C GLY A 2 -1.66 -22.19 -15.47
N THR A 3 -1.40 -21.05 -14.83
CA THR A 3 -0.13 -20.31 -14.77
C THR A 3 0.28 -19.34 -15.89
N SER A 4 -0.59 -18.97 -16.84
CA SER A 4 -0.28 -17.86 -17.79
C SER A 4 -0.34 -16.47 -17.13
N GLY A 5 -1.35 -16.25 -16.27
CA GLY A 5 -1.51 -14.97 -15.57
C GLY A 5 -0.38 -14.65 -14.58
N ALA A 6 0.28 -15.67 -14.02
CA ALA A 6 1.34 -15.45 -13.04
C ALA A 6 2.56 -14.71 -13.64
N ALA A 7 2.93 -15.02 -14.89
CA ALA A 7 4.06 -14.38 -15.54
C ALA A 7 3.78 -12.91 -15.94
N LEU A 8 2.53 -12.56 -16.23
CA LEU A 8 2.12 -11.17 -16.46
C LEU A 8 2.26 -10.34 -15.17
N PHE A 9 1.80 -10.87 -14.03
CA PHE A 9 1.79 -10.19 -12.73
C PHE A 9 3.12 -10.25 -11.96
N ASN A 10 4.20 -10.71 -12.61
CA ASN A 10 5.57 -10.48 -12.14
C ASN A 10 6.07 -9.06 -12.46
N ASP A 11 5.33 -8.33 -13.30
CA ASP A 11 5.54 -6.92 -13.56
C ASP A 11 4.83 -6.07 -12.49
N ASP A 12 5.54 -5.11 -11.91
CA ASP A 12 5.04 -4.29 -10.80
C ASP A 12 3.81 -3.46 -11.21
N VAL A 13 3.81 -2.88 -12.42
CA VAL A 13 2.65 -2.14 -12.97
C VAL A 13 1.45 -3.08 -13.11
N ALA A 14 1.67 -4.28 -13.66
CA ALA A 14 0.59 -5.25 -13.80
C ALA A 14 0.01 -5.66 -12.43
N ASN A 15 0.86 -5.83 -11.43
CA ASN A 15 0.46 -6.22 -10.08
C ASN A 15 -0.34 -5.11 -9.39
N ASP A 16 0.13 -3.87 -9.48
CA ASP A 16 -0.52 -2.70 -8.90
C ASP A 16 -1.89 -2.45 -9.54
N VAL A 17 -2.00 -2.49 -10.88
CA VAL A 17 -3.29 -2.36 -11.60
C VAL A 17 -4.29 -3.41 -11.12
N LYS A 18 -3.85 -4.67 -10.98
CA LYS A 18 -4.70 -5.74 -10.44
C LYS A 18 -5.11 -5.46 -8.99
N ARG A 19 -4.17 -5.06 -8.13
CA ARG A 19 -4.45 -4.77 -6.71
C ARG A 19 -5.51 -3.67 -6.62
N ASP A 20 -5.27 -2.56 -7.29
CA ASP A 20 -6.07 -1.34 -7.20
C ASP A 20 -7.48 -1.59 -7.75
N PHE A 21 -7.61 -2.26 -8.91
CA PHE A 21 -8.92 -2.68 -9.42
C PHE A 21 -9.70 -3.55 -8.42
N LEU A 22 -9.03 -4.55 -7.82
CA LEU A 22 -9.69 -5.42 -6.85
C LEU A 22 -10.03 -4.70 -5.54
N ASP A 23 -9.26 -3.69 -5.14
CA ASP A 23 -9.57 -2.86 -3.98
C ASP A 23 -10.80 -1.98 -4.22
N LEU A 24 -10.96 -1.41 -5.42
CA LEU A 24 -12.19 -0.69 -5.80
C LEU A 24 -13.41 -1.61 -5.72
N LEU A 25 -13.31 -2.85 -6.23
CA LEU A 25 -14.39 -3.84 -6.09
C LEU A 25 -14.67 -4.24 -4.63
N ARG A 26 -13.63 -4.34 -3.79
CA ARG A 26 -13.78 -4.63 -2.35
C ARG A 26 -14.48 -3.48 -1.61
N ARG A 27 -14.27 -2.24 -2.03
CA ARG A 27 -14.96 -1.04 -1.54
C ARG A 27 -16.43 -0.98 -1.96
N GLY A 28 -16.86 -1.89 -2.83
CA GLY A 28 -18.27 -2.06 -3.22
C GLY A 28 -18.63 -1.52 -4.59
N MET A 29 -17.67 -0.92 -5.31
CA MET A 29 -17.89 -0.41 -6.66
C MET A 29 -18.26 -1.54 -7.63
N THR A 30 -19.03 -1.20 -8.66
CA THR A 30 -19.27 -2.08 -9.80
C THR A 30 -18.02 -2.18 -10.68
N PRO A 31 -17.88 -3.23 -11.51
CA PRO A 31 -16.77 -3.33 -12.44
C PRO A 31 -16.60 -2.10 -13.36
N GLY A 32 -17.70 -1.53 -13.86
CA GLY A 32 -17.65 -0.33 -14.71
C GLY A 32 -17.14 0.90 -13.97
N GLU A 33 -17.71 1.21 -12.80
CA GLU A 33 -17.24 2.32 -11.96
C GLU A 33 -15.76 2.14 -11.55
N ALA A 34 -15.37 0.91 -11.20
CA ALA A 34 -13.98 0.61 -10.86
C ALA A 34 -13.04 0.83 -12.05
N THR A 35 -13.46 0.53 -13.28
CA THR A 35 -12.68 0.79 -14.50
C THR A 35 -12.52 2.28 -14.77
N GLU A 36 -13.59 3.07 -14.62
CA GLU A 36 -13.53 4.53 -14.84
C GLU A 36 -12.62 5.22 -13.82
N VAL A 37 -12.77 4.87 -12.53
CA VAL A 37 -11.92 5.40 -11.46
C VAL A 37 -10.47 5.01 -11.69
N LEU A 38 -10.21 3.73 -11.95
CA LEU A 38 -8.85 3.24 -12.20
C LEU A 38 -8.22 3.89 -13.43
N GLY A 39 -8.99 4.13 -14.50
CA GLY A 39 -8.50 4.83 -15.69
C GLY A 39 -8.12 6.28 -15.41
N THR A 40 -8.82 6.94 -14.50
CA THR A 40 -8.48 8.30 -14.04
C THR A 40 -7.20 8.30 -13.20
N ASP A 41 -7.11 7.38 -12.23
CA ASP A 41 -5.97 7.26 -11.32
C ASP A 41 -4.67 6.91 -12.07
N TRP A 42 -4.77 6.09 -13.12
CA TRP A 42 -3.64 5.62 -13.93
C TRP A 42 -3.41 6.43 -15.21
N ALA A 43 -4.08 7.58 -15.40
CA ALA A 43 -4.06 8.33 -16.67
C ALA A 43 -2.64 8.68 -17.15
N SER A 44 -1.72 9.01 -16.23
CA SER A 44 -0.31 9.28 -16.57
C SER A 44 0.41 8.04 -17.09
N SER A 45 0.21 6.88 -16.46
CA SER A 45 0.82 5.61 -16.87
C SER A 45 0.18 5.06 -18.16
N ILE A 46 -1.11 5.31 -18.38
CA ILE A 46 -1.79 4.94 -19.64
C ILE A 46 -1.19 5.71 -20.83
N ALA A 47 -0.79 6.96 -20.62
CA ALA A 47 -0.14 7.79 -21.65
C ALA A 47 1.33 7.44 -21.87
N ASP A 48 1.94 6.67 -20.97
CA ASP A 48 3.33 6.23 -21.08
C ASP A 48 3.47 5.02 -22.01
N ALA A 49 4.52 5.02 -22.83
CA ALA A 49 4.72 4.01 -23.86
C ALA A 49 5.16 2.65 -23.31
N ASP A 50 5.76 2.62 -22.12
CA ASP A 50 6.24 1.39 -21.48
C ASP A 50 5.17 0.81 -20.53
N ASP A 51 4.51 1.67 -19.75
CA ASP A 51 3.53 1.28 -18.75
C ASP A 51 2.11 1.10 -19.30
N GLY A 52 1.72 1.93 -20.28
CA GLY A 52 0.38 1.94 -20.86
C GLY A 52 -0.03 0.58 -21.47
N PRO A 53 0.82 -0.07 -22.29
CA PRO A 53 0.57 -1.43 -22.76
C PRO A 53 0.32 -2.40 -21.61
N THR A 54 1.16 -2.35 -20.57
CA THR A 54 1.08 -3.25 -19.41
C THR A 54 -0.22 -3.05 -18.62
N TYR A 55 -0.67 -1.80 -18.46
CA TYR A 55 -1.93 -1.46 -17.82
C TYR A 55 -3.11 -2.18 -18.48
N TRP A 56 -3.27 -2.05 -19.81
CA TRP A 56 -4.40 -2.64 -20.52
C TRP A 56 -4.40 -4.17 -20.44
N LEU A 57 -3.22 -4.79 -20.58
CA LEU A 57 -3.07 -6.25 -20.47
C LEU A 57 -3.44 -6.75 -19.06
N ALA A 58 -2.97 -6.06 -18.03
CA ALA A 58 -3.22 -6.43 -16.63
C ALA A 58 -4.69 -6.25 -16.24
N LEU A 59 -5.30 -5.14 -16.65
CA LEU A 59 -6.72 -4.87 -16.40
C LEU A 59 -7.60 -5.91 -17.10
N ALA A 60 -7.36 -6.18 -18.38
CA ALA A 60 -8.11 -7.17 -19.14
C ALA A 60 -7.99 -8.58 -18.54
N ALA A 61 -6.76 -9.00 -18.21
CA ALA A 61 -6.52 -10.29 -17.56
C ALA A 61 -7.26 -10.41 -16.22
N THR A 62 -7.26 -9.33 -15.43
CA THR A 62 -7.92 -9.28 -14.13
C THR A 62 -9.44 -9.34 -14.29
N GLN A 63 -10.04 -8.50 -15.13
CA GLN A 63 -11.47 -8.49 -15.32
C GLN A 63 -12.01 -9.81 -15.90
N TRP A 64 -11.30 -10.41 -16.86
CA TRP A 64 -11.65 -11.72 -17.38
C TRP A 64 -11.66 -12.77 -16.26
N ALA A 65 -10.64 -12.78 -15.39
CA ALA A 65 -10.55 -13.72 -14.27
C ALA A 65 -11.68 -13.54 -13.24
N TYR A 66 -12.39 -12.42 -13.24
CA TYR A 66 -13.53 -12.13 -12.38
C TYR A 66 -14.88 -12.20 -13.11
N GLY A 67 -14.87 -12.54 -14.40
CA GLY A 67 -16.08 -12.66 -15.23
C GLY A 67 -16.77 -11.31 -15.47
N CYS A 68 -15.99 -10.23 -15.57
CA CYS A 68 -16.48 -8.87 -15.73
C CYS A 68 -15.62 -8.05 -16.71
N LEU A 69 -15.01 -8.71 -17.71
CA LEU A 69 -14.24 -8.06 -18.77
C LEU A 69 -15.15 -7.14 -19.59
N ASP A 70 -14.77 -5.87 -19.60
CA ASP A 70 -15.36 -4.82 -20.41
C ASP A 70 -14.86 -4.90 -21.87
N ASP A 71 -15.73 -4.57 -22.82
CA ASP A 71 -15.45 -4.72 -24.25
C ASP A 71 -14.39 -3.73 -24.75
N GLU A 72 -14.35 -2.51 -24.21
CA GLU A 72 -13.32 -1.53 -24.55
C GLU A 72 -11.97 -1.95 -23.97
N VAL A 73 -11.93 -2.39 -22.72
CA VAL A 73 -10.72 -2.95 -22.09
C VAL A 73 -10.20 -4.15 -22.90
N LYS A 74 -11.09 -5.05 -23.33
CA LYS A 74 -10.74 -6.19 -24.18
C LYS A 74 -10.14 -5.74 -25.51
N ARG A 75 -10.78 -4.78 -26.18
CA ARG A 75 -10.32 -4.25 -27.47
C ARG A 75 -8.92 -3.66 -27.36
N ARG A 76 -8.69 -2.79 -26.37
CA ARG A 76 -7.39 -2.17 -26.10
C ARG A 76 -6.29 -3.20 -25.82
N ALA A 77 -6.57 -4.20 -24.98
CA ALA A 77 -5.60 -5.25 -24.69
C ALA A 77 -5.24 -6.08 -25.93
N ILE A 78 -6.21 -6.39 -26.80
CA ILE A 78 -5.95 -7.10 -28.05
C ILE A 78 -5.11 -6.24 -29.01
N GLU A 79 -5.41 -4.93 -29.12
CA GLU A 79 -4.61 -4.00 -29.92
C GLU A 79 -3.15 -3.95 -29.48
N VAL A 80 -2.90 -3.88 -28.17
CA VAL A 80 -1.54 -3.92 -27.59
C VAL A 80 -0.80 -5.21 -27.98
N ILE A 81 -1.47 -6.36 -27.94
CA ILE A 81 -0.87 -7.66 -28.29
C ILE A 81 -0.53 -7.72 -29.78
N ASP A 82 -1.44 -7.23 -30.63
CA ASP A 82 -1.34 -7.32 -32.08
C ASP A 82 -0.32 -6.34 -32.66
N ASN A 83 -0.24 -5.14 -32.11
CA ASN A 83 0.79 -4.16 -32.46
C ASN A 83 2.17 -4.55 -31.89
N GLY A 84 2.18 -5.33 -30.80
CA GLY A 84 3.40 -5.70 -30.11
C GLY A 84 4.00 -4.58 -29.26
N ASP A 85 3.20 -3.59 -28.87
CA ASP A 85 3.65 -2.40 -28.13
C ASP A 85 4.36 -2.78 -26.82
N ASP A 86 3.78 -3.75 -26.07
CA ASP A 86 4.38 -4.25 -24.83
C ASP A 86 5.75 -4.92 -25.04
N LEU A 87 6.06 -5.41 -26.24
CA LEU A 87 7.32 -6.12 -26.49
C LEU A 87 8.49 -5.19 -26.77
N ALA A 88 8.26 -3.91 -27.06
CA ALA A 88 9.31 -2.95 -27.38
C ALA A 88 10.33 -2.79 -26.24
N ARG A 89 9.89 -2.94 -24.98
CA ARG A 89 10.75 -2.86 -23.77
C ARG A 89 11.47 -4.16 -23.43
N TRP A 90 11.16 -5.27 -24.08
CA TRP A 90 11.79 -6.57 -23.81
C TRP A 90 12.96 -6.80 -24.76
N SER A 91 14.02 -7.45 -24.27
CA SER A 91 15.21 -7.75 -25.09
C SER A 91 15.71 -9.19 -24.90
N GLY A 92 16.45 -9.67 -25.90
CA GLY A 92 17.08 -10.98 -25.88
C GLY A 92 16.08 -12.15 -25.73
N SER A 93 16.45 -13.14 -24.91
CA SER A 93 15.65 -14.37 -24.73
C SER A 93 14.33 -14.14 -23.98
N ALA A 94 14.15 -12.97 -23.33
CA ALA A 94 12.92 -12.64 -22.61
C ALA A 94 11.76 -12.30 -23.56
N VAL A 95 12.03 -11.78 -24.76
CA VAL A 95 11.01 -11.45 -25.78
C VAL A 95 10.18 -12.66 -26.16
N ALA A 96 10.83 -13.80 -26.44
CA ALA A 96 10.14 -15.03 -26.82
C ALA A 96 9.25 -15.56 -25.69
N ARG A 97 9.68 -15.40 -24.43
CA ARG A 97 8.88 -15.76 -23.25
C ARG A 97 7.68 -14.83 -23.11
N ARG A 98 7.88 -13.52 -23.25
CA ARG A 98 6.81 -12.53 -23.15
C ARG A 98 5.78 -12.72 -24.25
N ARG A 99 6.20 -12.94 -25.50
CA ARG A 99 5.30 -13.23 -26.62
C ARG A 99 4.36 -14.40 -26.32
N ARG A 100 4.88 -15.50 -25.77
CA ARG A 100 4.04 -16.66 -25.37
C ARG A 100 2.99 -16.28 -24.33
N VAL A 101 3.36 -15.45 -23.34
CA VAL A 101 2.41 -14.96 -22.33
C VAL A 101 1.30 -14.12 -22.97
N LEU A 102 1.66 -13.26 -23.93
CA LEU A 102 0.69 -12.44 -24.67
C LEU A 102 -0.23 -13.28 -25.57
N ASP A 103 0.31 -14.29 -26.25
CA ASP A 103 -0.47 -15.20 -27.10
C ASP A 103 -1.49 -16.00 -26.26
N GLU A 104 -1.06 -16.52 -25.10
CA GLU A 104 -1.94 -17.19 -24.15
C GLU A 104 -3.01 -16.24 -23.58
N LEU A 105 -2.63 -15.01 -23.25
CA LEU A 105 -3.58 -13.98 -22.80
C LEU A 105 -4.60 -13.66 -23.88
N LYS A 106 -4.19 -13.51 -25.15
CA LYS A 106 -5.11 -13.26 -26.27
C LYS A 106 -6.14 -14.39 -26.40
N LEU A 107 -5.68 -15.63 -26.38
CA LEU A 107 -6.57 -16.80 -26.40
C LEU A 107 -7.55 -16.78 -25.22
N GLN A 108 -7.08 -16.42 -24.03
CA GLN A 108 -7.91 -16.29 -22.84
C GLN A 108 -8.99 -15.20 -23.03
N LEU A 109 -8.62 -13.99 -23.46
CA LEU A 109 -9.56 -12.87 -23.62
C LEU A 109 -10.62 -13.11 -24.72
N LEU A 110 -10.29 -13.94 -25.71
CA LEU A 110 -11.23 -14.36 -26.76
C LEU A 110 -12.16 -15.50 -26.33
N ALA A 111 -11.79 -16.27 -25.32
CA ALA A 111 -12.62 -17.35 -24.78
C ALA A 111 -13.80 -16.81 -23.96
N PRO A 112 -14.89 -17.60 -23.80
CA PRO A 112 -15.98 -17.26 -22.91
C PRO A 112 -15.47 -16.98 -21.49
N GLN A 113 -16.00 -15.92 -20.88
CA GLN A 113 -15.60 -15.53 -19.54
C GLN A 113 -16.05 -16.55 -18.49
N PRO A 114 -15.30 -16.72 -17.39
CA PRO A 114 -15.77 -17.47 -16.24
C PRO A 114 -16.99 -16.78 -15.61
N LYS A 115 -17.70 -17.51 -14.74
CA LYS A 115 -18.83 -16.95 -13.98
C LYS A 115 -18.37 -15.75 -13.15
N ALA A 116 -19.14 -14.66 -13.24
CA ALA A 116 -18.90 -13.44 -12.48
C ALA A 116 -18.76 -13.73 -10.98
N ARG A 117 -17.72 -13.16 -10.36
CA ARG A 117 -17.42 -13.30 -8.93
C ARG A 117 -16.90 -11.99 -8.36
N ARG A 118 -17.05 -11.81 -7.05
CA ARG A 118 -16.45 -10.69 -6.31
C ARG A 118 -15.16 -11.11 -5.62
N PRO A 119 -14.17 -10.21 -5.48
CA PRO A 119 -13.01 -10.49 -4.66
C PRO A 119 -13.42 -10.78 -3.23
N ARG A 120 -12.68 -11.68 -2.58
CA ARG A 120 -12.84 -11.92 -1.15
C ARG A 120 -12.56 -10.62 -0.40
N ARG A 121 -13.42 -10.31 0.58
CA ARG A 121 -13.15 -9.25 1.55
C ARG A 121 -11.85 -9.59 2.26
N GLN A 122 -10.92 -8.63 2.30
CA GLN A 122 -9.77 -8.74 3.18
C GLN A 122 -10.27 -8.63 4.61
N LYS A 123 -9.69 -9.41 5.52
CA LYS A 123 -9.93 -9.18 6.94
C LYS A 123 -9.32 -7.81 7.28
N PRO A 124 -10.03 -6.95 8.03
CA PRO A 124 -9.37 -5.79 8.62
C PRO A 124 -8.11 -6.28 9.33
N VAL A 125 -6.97 -5.68 9.00
CA VAL A 125 -5.79 -5.84 9.84
C VAL A 125 -6.14 -5.12 11.13
N GLU A 126 -6.32 -5.87 12.22
CA GLU A 126 -6.49 -5.25 13.53
C GLU A 126 -5.26 -4.38 13.77
N PRO A 127 -5.44 -3.10 14.15
CA PRO A 127 -4.31 -2.24 14.42
C PRO A 127 -3.46 -2.90 15.52
N PRO A 128 -2.12 -2.74 15.46
CA PRO A 128 -1.26 -3.24 16.53
C PRO A 128 -1.78 -2.71 17.88
N PRO A 129 -1.65 -3.50 18.95
CA PRO A 129 -2.02 -3.02 20.27
C PRO A 129 -1.22 -1.76 20.57
N SER A 130 -1.92 -0.72 20.99
CA SER A 130 -1.34 0.61 21.15
C SER A 130 -1.93 1.38 22.32
N HIS A 131 -1.13 2.33 22.83
CA HIS A 131 -1.53 3.35 23.77
C HIS A 131 -1.28 4.72 23.14
N GLU A 132 -2.31 5.58 23.11
CA GLU A 132 -2.24 6.90 22.49
C GLU A 132 -2.43 8.02 23.51
N ALA A 133 -1.65 9.10 23.35
CA ALA A 133 -1.82 10.36 24.07
C ALA A 133 -1.98 11.50 23.08
N ALA A 134 -3.13 12.18 23.10
CA ALA A 134 -3.38 13.36 22.28
C ALA A 134 -2.67 14.59 22.88
N ALA A 135 -2.08 15.41 22.01
CA ALA A 135 -1.52 16.68 22.41
C ALA A 135 -2.65 17.65 22.86
N PRO A 136 -2.46 18.42 23.94
CA PRO A 136 -3.48 19.36 24.46
C PRO A 136 -3.92 20.42 23.45
N ASP A 137 -3.05 20.75 22.49
CA ASP A 137 -3.32 21.71 21.41
C ASP A 137 -4.21 21.13 20.29
N GLY A 138 -4.51 19.82 20.33
CA GLY A 138 -5.25 19.10 19.29
C GLY A 138 -4.48 18.94 17.97
N ARG A 139 -3.19 19.30 17.92
CA ARG A 139 -2.34 19.30 16.71
C ARG A 139 -1.25 18.24 16.74
N GLY A 140 -1.32 17.29 17.66
CA GLY A 140 -0.43 16.15 17.66
C GLY A 140 -1.00 14.96 18.42
N LYS A 141 -0.40 13.81 18.19
CA LYS A 141 -0.63 12.61 18.98
C LYS A 141 0.67 11.81 19.11
N ALA A 142 0.86 11.19 20.25
CA ALA A 142 1.92 10.23 20.49
C ALA A 142 1.29 8.86 20.62
N VAL A 143 1.87 7.86 19.96
CA VAL A 143 1.36 6.48 19.93
C VAL A 143 2.50 5.54 20.27
N ALA A 144 2.35 4.80 21.37
CA ALA A 144 3.19 3.64 21.68
C ALA A 144 2.49 2.40 21.13
N PHE A 145 3.17 1.59 20.33
CA PHE A 145 2.58 0.36 19.78
C PHE A 145 3.63 -0.74 19.63
N SER A 146 3.17 -1.99 19.71
CA SER A 146 4.00 -3.17 19.45
C SER A 146 3.55 -3.81 18.14
N LEU A 147 4.49 -4.07 17.23
CA LEU A 147 4.15 -4.82 16.01
C LEU A 147 3.81 -6.28 16.38
N PRO A 148 2.89 -6.92 15.65
CA PRO A 148 2.64 -8.35 15.82
C PRO A 148 3.96 -9.13 15.69
N ASP A 149 4.22 -10.03 16.64
CA ASP A 149 5.44 -10.85 16.74
C ASP A 149 6.76 -10.08 17.02
N ALA A 150 6.70 -8.77 17.27
CA ALA A 150 7.88 -7.98 17.66
C ALA A 150 8.01 -7.91 19.18
N ALA A 151 9.20 -8.26 19.70
CA ALA A 151 9.55 -8.10 21.11
C ALA A 151 9.97 -6.67 21.48
N PHE A 152 9.52 -5.67 20.73
CA PHE A 152 9.86 -4.28 20.96
C PHE A 152 8.66 -3.37 20.70
N THR A 153 8.62 -2.28 21.46
CA THR A 153 7.64 -1.22 21.34
C THR A 153 8.27 -0.01 20.68
N GLN A 154 7.51 0.64 19.80
CA GLN A 154 7.87 1.87 19.14
C GLN A 154 6.95 3.01 19.59
N VAL A 155 7.52 4.18 19.88
CA VAL A 155 6.77 5.42 20.09
C VAL A 155 6.91 6.30 18.85
N TYR A 156 5.77 6.60 18.25
CA TYR A 156 5.63 7.47 17.10
C TYR A 156 4.94 8.76 17.52
N VAL A 157 5.47 9.90 17.07
CA VAL A 157 4.82 11.21 17.25
C VAL A 157 4.32 11.67 15.89
N GLU A 158 3.04 12.02 15.86
CA GLU A 158 2.39 12.65 14.72
C GLU A 158 2.07 14.11 15.07
N ARG A 159 2.29 15.02 14.11
CA ARG A 159 1.95 16.43 14.17
C ARG A 159 1.10 16.83 12.97
N LEU A 160 0.27 17.86 13.18
CA LEU A 160 -0.51 18.54 12.16
C LEU A 160 -0.02 19.99 12.07
N VAL A 161 0.65 20.34 10.96
CA VAL A 161 1.16 21.68 10.69
C VAL A 161 0.49 22.22 9.42
N GLY A 162 -0.41 23.19 9.59
CA GLY A 162 -1.28 23.65 8.49
C GLY A 162 -2.21 22.53 8.03
N THR A 163 -2.09 22.12 6.76
CA THR A 163 -2.82 20.99 6.17
C THR A 163 -2.00 19.69 6.12
N SER A 164 -0.72 19.75 6.49
CA SER A 164 0.20 18.61 6.43
C SER A 164 0.15 17.82 7.74
N ARG A 165 -0.14 16.52 7.62
CA ARG A 165 -0.15 15.56 8.75
C ARG A 165 0.95 14.53 8.53
N GLY A 166 1.75 14.29 9.56
CA GLY A 166 2.84 13.33 9.48
C GLY A 166 3.64 13.30 10.76
N GLY A 167 4.71 12.53 10.78
CA GLY A 167 5.40 12.24 12.01
C GLY A 167 6.58 11.31 11.84
N GLY A 168 7.11 10.85 12.96
CA GLY A 168 8.26 9.97 12.98
C GLY A 168 8.37 9.14 14.26
N SER A 169 9.15 8.07 14.15
CA SER A 169 9.61 7.29 15.30
C SER A 169 10.54 8.15 16.15
N ILE A 170 10.29 8.21 17.45
CA ILE A 170 11.17 8.92 18.40
C ILE A 170 11.86 7.97 19.37
N PHE A 171 11.29 6.79 19.61
CA PHE A 171 11.76 5.88 20.65
C PHE A 171 11.42 4.44 20.29
N VAL A 172 12.37 3.54 20.53
CA VAL A 172 12.19 2.09 20.37
C VAL A 172 12.88 1.39 21.54
N ALA A 173 12.16 0.49 22.21
CA ALA A 173 12.70 -0.30 23.32
C ALA A 173 12.10 -1.71 23.38
N GLU A 174 12.88 -2.66 23.90
CA GLU A 174 12.43 -4.03 24.22
C GLU A 174 11.61 -4.01 25.52
N CYS A 175 10.32 -3.69 25.40
CA CYS A 175 9.30 -3.74 26.46
C CYS A 175 7.90 -3.84 25.83
N GLU A 176 6.88 -4.10 26.65
CA GLU A 176 5.48 -4.08 26.20
C GLU A 176 4.99 -2.64 26.00
N TYR A 177 3.96 -2.45 25.18
CA TYR A 177 3.44 -1.11 24.87
C TYR A 177 2.69 -0.46 26.02
N ASP A 178 2.06 -1.26 26.88
CA ASP A 178 1.32 -0.82 28.07
C ASP A 178 2.25 -0.43 29.23
N GLU A 179 3.52 -0.83 29.15
CA GLU A 179 4.57 -0.37 30.04
C GLU A 179 5.08 1.03 29.69
N ILE A 180 4.71 1.61 28.54
CA ILE A 180 5.08 2.96 28.15
C ILE A 180 3.96 3.95 28.49
N ASP A 181 4.26 4.94 29.34
CA ASP A 181 3.35 6.06 29.57
C ASP A 181 3.76 7.27 28.72
N LEU A 182 2.78 7.84 28.03
CA LEU A 182 2.95 9.02 27.20
C LEU A 182 2.22 10.21 27.84
N HIS A 183 2.95 11.30 28.07
CA HIS A 183 2.38 12.49 28.68
C HIS A 183 2.86 13.76 27.99
N TRP A 184 1.94 14.52 27.39
CA TRP A 184 2.25 15.82 26.81
C TRP A 184 2.40 16.88 27.91
N LEU A 185 3.53 17.57 27.87
CA LEU A 185 3.86 18.68 28.77
C LEU A 185 3.20 19.96 28.27
N VAL A 186 2.92 20.88 29.20
CA VAL A 186 2.25 22.17 28.93
C VAL A 186 3.02 23.02 27.91
N GLU A 187 4.35 22.88 27.86
CA GLU A 187 5.22 23.60 26.91
C GLU A 187 5.27 22.95 25.51
N GLY A 188 4.43 21.95 25.24
CA GLY A 188 4.37 21.26 23.95
C GLY A 188 5.40 20.15 23.76
N GLY A 189 6.20 19.84 24.79
CA GLY A 189 7.07 18.67 24.83
C GLY A 189 6.31 17.38 25.13
N LEU A 190 6.90 16.24 24.79
CA LEU A 190 6.36 14.92 25.12
C LEU A 190 7.27 14.23 26.15
N GLN A 191 6.68 13.79 27.26
CA GLN A 191 7.34 12.89 28.20
C GLN A 191 7.02 11.43 27.83
N VAL A 192 8.06 10.63 27.65
CA VAL A 192 7.99 9.17 27.46
C VAL A 192 8.54 8.50 28.71
N THR A 193 7.69 7.73 29.41
CA THR A 193 8.08 6.99 30.61
C THR A 193 8.11 5.51 30.29
N TYR A 194 9.23 4.83 30.54
CA TYR A 194 9.42 3.41 30.18
C TYR A 194 10.11 2.62 31.31
N PRO A 195 10.09 1.28 31.34
CA PRO A 195 10.73 0.50 32.40
C PRO A 195 12.24 0.71 32.48
N ALA A 196 12.81 0.85 33.69
CA ALA A 196 14.25 1.05 33.88
C ALA A 196 15.12 -0.09 33.29
N GLY A 197 14.58 -1.32 33.23
CA GLY A 197 15.25 -2.48 32.66
C GLY A 197 15.08 -2.66 31.14
N ALA A 198 14.29 -1.80 30.48
CA ALA A 198 14.03 -1.93 29.06
C ALA A 198 15.28 -1.59 28.23
N LYS A 199 15.58 -2.43 27.24
CA LYS A 199 16.71 -2.20 26.34
C LYS A 199 16.29 -1.25 25.22
N VAL A 200 16.80 -0.01 25.28
CA VAL A 200 16.49 1.05 24.31
C VAL A 200 17.40 0.92 23.08
N THR A 201 16.81 0.91 21.88
CA THR A 201 17.53 0.85 20.60
C THR A 201 17.47 2.16 19.82
N GLN A 202 16.40 2.94 19.99
CA GLN A 202 16.26 4.28 19.43
C GLN A 202 15.79 5.24 20.51
N ARG A 203 16.39 6.43 20.57
CA ARG A 203 15.99 7.52 21.48
C ARG A 203 16.34 8.87 20.88
N SER A 204 15.33 9.65 20.52
CA SER A 204 15.46 11.00 19.95
C SER A 204 15.16 12.06 21.00
N GLU A 205 16.00 13.08 21.13
CA GLU A 205 15.81 14.18 22.09
C GLU A 205 14.74 15.19 21.66
N SER A 206 14.43 15.23 20.37
CA SER A 206 13.36 16.06 19.81
C SER A 206 12.78 15.39 18.57
N HIS A 207 11.56 15.78 18.22
CA HIS A 207 10.90 15.43 16.96
C HIS A 207 10.68 16.70 16.15
N PHE A 208 11.18 16.74 14.92
CA PHE A 208 10.96 17.83 13.99
C PHE A 208 9.95 17.43 12.92
N TYR A 209 8.95 18.29 12.70
CA TYR A 209 8.01 18.13 11.59
C TYR A 209 7.57 19.49 11.06
N CYS A 210 7.77 19.72 9.77
CA CYS A 210 7.33 20.93 9.05
C CYS A 210 7.65 22.27 9.76
N GLY A 211 8.83 22.40 10.38
CA GLY A 211 9.25 23.63 11.06
C GLY A 211 8.93 23.68 12.55
N GLU A 212 8.10 22.77 13.06
CA GLU A 212 7.83 22.63 14.49
C GLU A 212 8.79 21.61 15.12
N VAL A 213 9.27 21.93 16.32
CA VAL A 213 10.10 21.04 17.14
C VAL A 213 9.32 20.66 18.38
N THR A 214 9.15 19.37 18.60
CA THR A 214 8.59 18.78 19.82
C THR A 214 9.73 18.24 20.68
N PRO A 215 10.07 18.88 21.81
CA PRO A 215 11.07 18.35 22.74
C PRO A 215 10.61 17.02 23.35
N ILE A 216 11.51 16.05 23.48
CA ILE A 216 11.20 14.75 24.08
C ILE A 216 11.96 14.58 25.40
N VAL A 217 11.22 14.34 26.48
CA VAL A 217 11.75 14.09 27.81
C VAL A 217 11.53 12.63 28.18
N TYR A 218 12.56 11.98 28.71
CA TYR A 218 12.49 10.56 29.04
C TYR A 218 12.54 10.34 30.55
N ARG A 219 11.70 9.46 31.07
CA ARG A 219 11.73 9.00 32.46
C ARG A 219 11.69 7.47 32.54
N THR A 220 12.23 6.92 33.61
CA THR A 220 12.19 5.49 33.88
C THR A 220 11.21 5.17 35.01
N LYS A 221 10.39 4.13 34.85
CA LYS A 221 9.53 3.59 35.92
C LYS A 221 10.42 2.94 36.99
N GLY A 222 10.18 3.26 38.26
CA GLY A 222 10.89 2.66 39.40
C GLY A 222 12.21 3.34 39.80
N ALA A 223 12.47 4.57 39.35
CA ALA A 223 13.56 5.43 39.82
C ALA A 223 13.05 6.46 40.84
#